data_AF-A0A4R6M6F5-F1
#
_entry.id   AF-A0A4R6M6F5-F1
#
_cell.length_a   1.000
_cell.length_b   1.000
_cell.length_c   1.000
_cell.angle_alpha   90.00
_cell.angle_beta   90.00
_cell.angle_gamma   90.00
#
_symmetry.space_group_name_H-M   'P 1'
#
loop_
_entity.id
_entity.type
_entity.pdbx_description
1 polymer ?
#
loop_
_entity_poly.entity_id
_entity_poly.type
_entity_poly.pdbx_seq_one_letter_code
_entity_poly.pdbx_strand_id
1 'polypeptide(L)'
;MNIFYYLMRTRILIFTMSVALFSTSLLATHEINKSDQLAHLYRAAIIDRFYPPSEPFLTNDEREMHTWMYGVIDIDRDRIKEPYYHGDIVQMIAADSQIAFTRYPIDGKRSPMKEILTSLHVILSRMASLPIDALVLSWESSTLISSFNFPFTKDKRELYIQTIESWGERDEIWADTYKVIRAIESLTIQGVKVFTIAGNSGSRTVNTLSFAKGVITVGAKEPELSHFIANNVFVDVYEQAAYELHRIDNNKGQPIGYDVNEDGCEDINIEQVSQRKSTDLPKTVWPPIKGSSFAAPMAMKKALLHIGSKESKTCVRM
;
A
#
# COMPACT_ATOMS: atom_id res chain seq x y z
N MET A 1 28.58 57.68 -11.89
CA MET A 1 29.33 58.23 -10.75
C MET A 1 28.84 59.66 -10.52
N ASN A 2 28.31 59.93 -9.32
CA ASN A 2 27.94 61.24 -8.70
C ASN A 2 26.88 62.10 -9.42
N ILE A 3 25.63 62.17 -8.95
CA ILE A 3 25.07 62.91 -7.79
C ILE A 3 25.21 64.43 -7.94
N PHE A 4 24.07 65.15 -8.00
CA PHE A 4 23.68 66.34 -7.22
C PHE A 4 22.41 66.97 -7.86
N TYR A 5 21.22 66.72 -7.28
CA TYR A 5 20.40 67.66 -6.50
C TYR A 5 19.99 68.95 -7.22
N TYR A 6 18.69 69.11 -7.49
CA TYR A 6 18.03 70.42 -7.40
C TYR A 6 16.59 70.29 -6.90
N LEU A 7 16.28 71.15 -5.94
CA LEU A 7 15.02 71.27 -5.21
C LEU A 7 13.88 71.74 -6.11
N MET A 8 12.67 71.23 -5.87
CA MET A 8 11.44 71.95 -6.20
C MET A 8 10.49 71.96 -5.00
N ARG A 9 10.27 73.18 -4.47
CA ARG A 9 9.28 73.54 -3.45
C ARG A 9 7.92 73.75 -4.12
N THR A 10 6.88 73.05 -3.67
CA THR A 10 5.47 73.49 -3.85
C THR A 10 4.61 72.83 -2.78
N ARG A 11 4.15 73.61 -1.78
CA ARG A 11 2.73 73.94 -1.47
C ARG A 11 1.86 72.68 -1.15
N ILE A 12 1.13 72.57 -0.04
CA ILE A 12 -0.15 73.27 0.24
C ILE A 12 -0.78 72.69 1.55
N LEU A 13 -1.48 73.55 2.31
CA LEU A 13 -2.59 73.36 3.29
C LEU A 13 -2.48 72.25 4.37
N ILE A 14 -2.45 72.57 5.67
CA ILE A 14 -3.59 72.94 6.56
C ILE A 14 -4.84 72.07 6.36
N PHE A 15 -5.11 71.14 7.28
CA PHE A 15 -6.36 71.13 8.05
C PHE A 15 -6.28 70.18 9.25
N THR A 16 -6.58 70.74 10.42
CA THR A 16 -6.83 70.07 11.69
C THR A 16 -8.07 69.18 11.59
N MET A 17 -7.97 67.93 12.07
CA MET A 17 -9.16 67.14 12.41
C MET A 17 -9.10 66.66 13.85
N SER A 18 -10.19 66.97 14.54
CA SER A 18 -10.45 66.73 15.94
C SER A 18 -10.70 65.26 16.27
N VAL A 19 -10.19 64.90 17.45
CA VAL A 19 -10.66 63.91 18.44
C VAL A 19 -12.08 63.35 18.20
N ALA A 20 -12.20 62.02 18.16
CA ALA A 20 -13.31 61.31 18.81
C ALA A 20 -13.08 59.78 18.92
N LEU A 21 -13.15 59.30 20.18
CA LEU A 21 -13.83 58.07 20.62
C LEU A 21 -13.25 56.72 20.19
N PHE A 22 -12.36 56.18 21.03
CA PHE A 22 -12.15 54.74 21.16
C PHE A 22 -13.38 54.10 21.82
N SER A 23 -14.29 53.60 21.00
CA SER A 23 -15.30 52.62 21.42
C SER A 23 -14.62 51.26 21.64
N THR A 24 -14.68 50.78 22.87
CA THR A 24 -14.35 49.43 23.31
C THR A 24 -15.30 48.43 22.65
N SER A 25 -14.94 47.91 21.48
CA SER A 25 -15.50 46.67 20.97
C SER A 25 -14.68 45.51 21.53
N LEU A 26 -15.33 44.81 22.45
CA LEU A 26 -15.03 43.46 22.91
C LEU A 26 -15.02 42.53 21.68
N LEU A 27 -13.90 42.49 20.95
CA LEU A 27 -13.62 41.40 20.02
C LEU A 27 -13.26 40.21 20.90
N ALA A 28 -14.28 39.41 21.20
CA ALA A 28 -14.09 38.00 21.48
C ALA A 28 -13.27 37.44 20.33
N THR A 29 -11.96 37.36 20.53
CA THR A 29 -11.08 36.49 19.78
C THR A 29 -11.60 35.09 20.04
N HIS A 30 -12.50 34.65 19.16
CA HIS A 30 -12.74 33.25 18.92
C HIS A 30 -11.37 32.74 18.44
N GLU A 31 -10.55 32.31 19.40
CA GLU A 31 -9.43 31.43 19.13
C GLU A 31 -10.03 30.27 18.36
N ILE A 32 -9.86 30.32 17.05
CA ILE A 32 -9.94 29.16 16.19
C ILE A 32 -8.78 28.28 16.65
N ASN A 33 -8.99 27.56 17.75
CA ASN A 33 -8.28 26.35 18.10
C ASN A 33 -8.73 25.25 17.13
N LYS A 34 -8.61 25.52 15.84
CA LYS A 34 -8.26 24.47 14.88
C LYS A 34 -6.75 24.55 14.81
N SER A 35 -6.09 23.84 15.71
CA SER A 35 -4.89 23.18 15.26
C SER A 35 -5.33 22.37 14.04
N ASP A 36 -5.04 22.88 12.84
CA ASP A 36 -4.62 22.03 11.74
C ASP A 36 -3.47 21.19 12.30
N GLN A 37 -3.82 20.13 13.03
CA GLN A 37 -2.96 18.96 13.13
C GLN A 37 -2.83 18.53 11.67
N LEU A 38 -1.79 19.01 11.01
CA LEU A 38 -1.31 18.45 9.75
C LEU A 38 -1.37 16.95 9.94
N ALA A 39 -2.36 16.32 9.30
CA ALA A 39 -2.61 14.91 9.43
C ALA A 39 -1.28 14.21 9.15
N HIS A 40 -0.79 13.44 10.11
CA HIS A 40 0.54 12.86 10.03
C HIS A 40 0.62 12.00 8.76
N LEU A 41 1.49 12.38 7.82
CA LEU A 41 1.67 11.66 6.57
C LEU A 41 2.59 10.46 6.82
N TYR A 42 2.02 9.27 6.80
CA TYR A 42 2.74 8.01 6.88
C TYR A 42 3.43 7.68 5.56
N ARG A 43 4.59 7.03 5.64
CA ARG A 43 5.37 6.54 4.51
C ARG A 43 5.35 5.02 4.49
N ALA A 44 4.75 4.44 3.47
CA ALA A 44 4.67 3.00 3.29
C ALA A 44 5.53 2.56 2.10
N ALA A 45 6.26 1.46 2.25
CA ALA A 45 6.89 0.76 1.15
C ALA A 45 6.03 -0.43 0.73
N ILE A 46 5.97 -0.71 -0.58
CA ILE A 46 5.37 -1.93 -1.11
C ILE A 46 6.40 -2.60 -2.02
N ILE A 47 6.74 -3.86 -1.71
CA ILE A 47 7.58 -4.70 -2.57
C ILE A 47 6.66 -5.72 -3.26
N ASP A 48 6.40 -5.50 -4.55
CA ASP A 48 5.47 -6.31 -5.34
C ASP A 48 5.70 -6.05 -6.85
N ARG A 49 4.87 -6.64 -7.73
CA ARG A 49 4.88 -6.43 -9.17
C ARG A 49 3.88 -5.33 -9.56
N PHE A 50 4.31 -4.33 -10.33
CA PHE A 50 3.50 -3.17 -10.71
C PHE A 50 3.45 -2.97 -12.23
N TYR A 51 2.37 -2.37 -12.72
CA TYR A 51 2.25 -1.88 -14.07
C TYR A 51 2.54 -0.36 -14.15
N PRO A 52 3.22 0.12 -15.21
CA PRO A 52 4.01 -0.67 -16.14
C PRO A 52 5.24 -1.27 -15.43
N PRO A 53 5.86 -2.33 -15.99
CA PRO A 53 7.12 -2.84 -15.46
C PRO A 53 8.24 -1.78 -15.56
N SER A 54 9.33 -1.98 -14.83
CA SER A 54 10.46 -1.05 -14.81
C SER A 54 11.15 -0.90 -16.18
N GLU A 55 11.08 -1.93 -17.02
CA GLU A 55 11.54 -1.88 -18.41
C GLU A 55 10.36 -1.61 -19.36
N PRO A 56 10.52 -0.69 -20.33
CA PRO A 56 9.46 -0.38 -21.26
C PRO A 56 9.20 -1.55 -22.22
N PHE A 57 7.95 -1.78 -22.57
CA PHE A 57 7.58 -2.70 -23.64
C PHE A 57 8.13 -2.20 -24.98
N LEU A 58 8.76 -3.09 -25.74
CA LEU A 58 9.27 -2.80 -27.08
C LEU A 58 8.17 -2.94 -28.15
N THR A 59 7.15 -3.77 -27.89
CA THR A 59 6.02 -4.01 -28.80
C THR A 59 4.69 -4.07 -28.06
N ASN A 60 3.59 -3.91 -28.81
CA ASN A 60 2.24 -4.13 -28.26
C ASN A 60 2.01 -5.59 -27.88
N ASP A 61 2.53 -6.54 -28.67
CA ASP A 61 2.41 -7.97 -28.39
C ASP A 61 3.08 -8.35 -27.06
N GLU A 62 4.24 -7.74 -26.76
CA GLU A 62 4.93 -7.92 -25.48
C GLU A 62 4.08 -7.38 -24.33
N ARG A 63 3.49 -6.19 -24.49
CA ARG A 63 2.58 -5.60 -23.50
C ARG A 63 1.35 -6.47 -23.27
N GLU A 64 0.73 -6.99 -24.34
CA GLU A 64 -0.45 -7.85 -24.26
C GLU A 64 -0.12 -9.17 -23.55
N MET A 65 0.98 -9.83 -23.93
CA MET A 65 1.45 -11.04 -23.26
C MET A 65 1.73 -10.81 -21.77
N HIS A 66 2.42 -9.71 -21.44
CA HIS A 66 2.76 -9.37 -20.07
C HIS A 66 1.51 -9.04 -19.24
N THR A 67 0.54 -8.35 -19.83
CA THR A 67 -0.75 -8.05 -19.20
C THR A 67 -1.58 -9.33 -19.00
N TRP A 68 -1.56 -10.26 -19.96
CA TRP A 68 -2.21 -11.55 -19.81
C TRP A 68 -1.60 -12.37 -18.65
N MET A 69 -0.28 -12.40 -18.53
CA MET A 69 0.44 -13.13 -17.47
C MET A 69 0.20 -12.54 -16.08
N TYR A 70 0.31 -11.23 -15.93
CA TYR A 70 0.38 -10.59 -14.61
C TYR A 70 -0.81 -9.72 -14.24
N GLY A 71 -1.68 -9.39 -15.20
CA GLY A 71 -2.93 -8.73 -14.93
C GLY A 71 -3.79 -9.56 -13.97
N VAL A 72 -4.53 -8.87 -13.12
CA VAL A 72 -5.32 -9.50 -12.05
C VAL A 72 -6.82 -9.37 -12.23
N ILE A 73 -7.28 -8.46 -13.10
CA ILE A 73 -8.70 -8.13 -13.26
C ILE A 73 -9.02 -8.05 -14.76
N ASP A 74 -10.22 -8.54 -15.12
CA ASP A 74 -10.86 -8.39 -16.42
C ASP A 74 -12.26 -7.82 -16.12
N ILE A 75 -12.41 -6.49 -16.25
CA ILE A 75 -13.58 -5.78 -15.75
C ILE A 75 -14.78 -5.99 -16.65
N ASP A 76 -14.57 -5.91 -17.96
CA ASP A 76 -15.62 -5.98 -18.97
C ASP A 76 -15.83 -7.38 -19.56
N ARG A 77 -15.03 -8.36 -19.11
CA ARG A 77 -15.11 -9.79 -19.49
C ARG A 77 -14.80 -10.04 -20.95
N ASP A 78 -13.98 -9.20 -21.55
CA ASP A 78 -13.54 -9.37 -22.93
C ASP A 78 -12.31 -10.28 -23.09
N ARG A 79 -11.82 -10.83 -21.97
CA ARG A 79 -10.63 -11.69 -21.86
C ARG A 79 -9.31 -10.93 -22.00
N ILE A 80 -9.35 -9.60 -22.03
CA ILE A 80 -8.20 -8.73 -21.92
C ILE A 80 -8.16 -8.26 -20.48
N LYS A 81 -7.06 -8.60 -19.80
CA LYS A 81 -6.87 -8.12 -18.43
C LYS A 81 -6.52 -6.63 -18.44
N GLU A 82 -6.97 -5.93 -17.42
CA GLU A 82 -6.63 -4.52 -17.22
C GLU A 82 -5.15 -4.34 -16.90
N PRO A 83 -4.56 -3.16 -17.20
CA PRO A 83 -3.16 -2.86 -16.96
C PRO A 83 -2.87 -2.57 -15.47
N TYR A 84 -3.35 -3.43 -14.58
CA TYR A 84 -3.06 -3.42 -13.15
C TYR A 84 -2.50 -4.77 -12.74
N TYR A 85 -1.31 -4.74 -12.16
CA TYR A 85 -0.70 -5.93 -11.57
C TYR A 85 -1.06 -6.04 -10.10
N HIS A 86 -0.63 -7.15 -9.51
CA HIS A 86 -0.90 -7.47 -8.12
C HIS A 86 -0.54 -6.34 -7.14
N GLY A 87 0.64 -5.72 -7.30
CA GLY A 87 1.09 -4.60 -6.48
C GLY A 87 0.25 -3.33 -6.62
N ASP A 88 -0.33 -3.07 -7.79
CA ASP A 88 -1.21 -1.91 -7.99
C ASP A 88 -2.49 -2.06 -7.16
N ILE A 89 -3.08 -3.26 -7.15
CA ILE A 89 -4.26 -3.57 -6.32
C ILE A 89 -3.92 -3.52 -4.83
N VAL A 90 -2.77 -4.06 -4.42
CA VAL A 90 -2.30 -3.97 -3.03
C VAL A 90 -2.20 -2.49 -2.60
N GLN A 91 -1.69 -1.61 -3.47
CA GLN A 91 -1.63 -0.18 -3.18
C GLN A 91 -3.02 0.47 -3.12
N MET A 92 -3.94 0.14 -4.04
CA MET A 92 -5.31 0.68 -4.05
C MET A 92 -6.07 0.32 -2.76
N ILE A 93 -5.94 -0.91 -2.28
CA ILE A 93 -6.56 -1.34 -1.01
C ILE A 93 -5.98 -0.57 0.18
N ALA A 94 -4.68 -0.27 0.16
CA ALA A 94 -4.01 0.49 1.20
C ALA A 94 -4.21 2.02 1.10
N ALA A 95 -4.80 2.52 0.01
CA ALA A 95 -4.91 3.94 -0.30
C ALA A 95 -5.56 4.77 0.81
N ASP A 96 -4.95 5.90 1.19
CA ASP A 96 -5.53 6.95 2.03
C ASP A 96 -4.75 8.25 1.83
N SER A 97 -5.37 9.42 2.03
CA SER A 97 -4.68 10.73 1.92
C SER A 97 -3.51 10.88 2.87
N GLN A 98 -3.49 10.11 3.95
CA GLN A 98 -2.44 10.15 4.96
C GLN A 98 -1.34 9.11 4.72
N ILE A 99 -1.34 8.39 3.59
CA ILE A 99 -0.31 7.39 3.29
C ILE A 99 0.34 7.70 1.94
N ALA A 100 1.64 8.00 1.98
CA ALA A 100 2.48 8.12 0.79
C ALA A 100 3.22 6.79 0.53
N PHE A 101 3.16 6.31 -0.71
CA PHE A 101 3.74 5.02 -1.09
C PHE A 101 5.08 5.17 -1.83
N THR A 102 6.02 4.29 -1.52
CA THR A 102 7.21 4.02 -2.34
C THR A 102 7.11 2.60 -2.87
N ARG A 103 7.08 2.46 -4.21
CA ARG A 103 7.04 1.16 -4.89
C ARG A 103 8.45 0.61 -5.07
N TYR A 104 8.62 -0.68 -4.79
CA TYR A 104 9.83 -1.45 -5.03
C TYR A 104 9.48 -2.64 -5.94
N PRO A 105 9.58 -2.47 -7.27
CA PRO A 105 9.09 -3.47 -8.22
C PRO A 105 9.85 -4.80 -8.17
N ILE A 106 9.12 -5.90 -8.32
CA ILE A 106 9.62 -7.23 -8.70
C ILE A 106 9.43 -7.38 -10.21
N ASP A 107 10.52 -7.26 -10.96
CA ASP A 107 10.53 -7.30 -12.41
C ASP A 107 10.43 -8.75 -12.94
N GLY A 108 10.90 -9.74 -12.18
CA GLY A 108 10.99 -11.14 -12.63
C GLY A 108 12.25 -11.43 -13.45
N LYS A 109 13.30 -10.63 -13.27
CA LYS A 109 14.62 -10.84 -13.88
C LYS A 109 15.46 -11.85 -13.09
N ARG A 110 15.10 -12.08 -11.82
CA ARG A 110 15.75 -13.02 -10.91
C ARG A 110 14.69 -13.78 -10.12
N SER A 111 15.11 -14.67 -9.23
CA SER A 111 14.16 -15.26 -8.28
C SER A 111 13.53 -14.14 -7.42
N PRO A 112 12.23 -14.21 -7.13
CA PRO A 112 11.53 -13.18 -6.35
C PRO A 112 12.20 -12.86 -5.01
N MET A 113 12.75 -13.87 -4.31
CA MET A 113 13.46 -13.66 -3.05
C MET A 113 14.74 -12.81 -3.21
N LYS A 114 15.47 -12.92 -4.34
CA LYS A 114 16.64 -12.06 -4.62
C LYS A 114 16.22 -10.61 -4.86
N GLU A 115 15.09 -10.39 -5.55
CA GLU A 115 14.57 -9.05 -5.83
C GLU A 115 14.00 -8.40 -4.57
N ILE A 116 13.29 -9.16 -3.74
CA ILE A 116 12.82 -8.72 -2.42
C ILE A 116 14.02 -8.37 -1.52
N LEU A 117 15.03 -9.23 -1.44
CA LEU A 117 16.24 -8.95 -0.65
C LEU A 117 16.96 -7.68 -1.12
N THR A 118 17.07 -7.49 -2.43
CA THR A 118 17.66 -6.27 -3.02
C THR A 118 16.87 -5.03 -2.60
N SER A 119 15.54 -5.09 -2.68
CA SER A 119 14.66 -4.00 -2.27
C SER A 119 14.77 -3.70 -0.78
N LEU A 120 14.81 -4.72 0.08
CA LEU A 120 15.00 -4.58 1.53
C LEU A 120 16.34 -3.91 1.86
N HIS A 121 17.43 -4.30 1.19
CA HIS A 121 18.73 -3.63 1.37
C HIS A 121 18.70 -2.16 0.94
N VAL A 122 18.01 -1.84 -0.16
CA VAL A 122 17.83 -0.45 -0.59
C VAL A 122 17.07 0.34 0.49
N ILE A 123 15.96 -0.20 1.00
CA ILE A 123 15.19 0.44 2.09
C ILE A 123 16.09 0.65 3.31
N LEU A 124 16.74 -0.41 3.80
CA LEU A 124 17.64 -0.35 4.97
C LEU A 124 18.72 0.71 4.81
N SER A 125 19.37 0.78 3.64
CA SER A 125 20.43 1.76 3.36
C SER A 125 19.94 3.22 3.36
N ARG A 126 18.63 3.43 3.15
CA ARG A 126 18.00 4.75 3.07
C ARG A 126 17.26 5.15 4.34
N MET A 127 17.09 4.26 5.33
CA MET A 127 16.33 4.56 6.55
C MET A 127 16.81 5.83 7.28
N ALA A 128 18.12 6.16 7.21
CA ALA A 128 18.67 7.36 7.82
C ALA A 128 18.24 8.68 7.16
N SER A 129 17.87 8.67 5.87
CA SER A 129 17.52 9.88 5.10
C SER A 129 16.08 9.86 4.56
N LEU A 130 15.51 8.68 4.35
CA LEU A 130 14.18 8.44 3.86
C LEU A 130 13.53 7.29 4.66
N PRO A 131 13.21 7.51 5.95
CA PRO A 131 12.56 6.51 6.76
C PRO A 131 11.17 6.18 6.23
N ILE A 132 10.76 4.92 6.42
CA ILE A 132 9.40 4.44 6.20
C ILE A 132 8.79 4.02 7.53
N ASP A 133 7.48 4.16 7.66
CA ASP A 133 6.71 3.76 8.85
C ASP A 133 6.22 2.32 8.72
N ALA A 134 5.97 1.86 7.49
CA ALA A 134 5.50 0.52 7.22
C ALA A 134 6.04 -0.08 5.92
N LEU A 135 6.06 -1.41 5.87
CA LEU A 135 6.34 -2.21 4.68
C LEU A 135 5.22 -3.24 4.50
N VAL A 136 4.65 -3.31 3.30
CA VAL A 136 3.77 -4.41 2.89
C VAL A 136 4.54 -5.34 1.96
N LEU A 137 4.52 -6.63 2.29
CA LEU A 137 5.08 -7.70 1.47
C LEU A 137 4.01 -8.75 1.20
N SER A 138 3.26 -8.53 0.11
CA SER A 138 2.19 -9.42 -0.35
C SER A 138 2.72 -10.56 -1.23
N TRP A 139 3.85 -11.14 -0.82
CA TRP A 139 4.52 -12.24 -1.51
C TRP A 139 4.58 -13.49 -0.62
N GLU A 140 4.36 -14.66 -1.24
CA GLU A 140 4.39 -15.94 -0.55
C GLU A 140 5.73 -16.66 -0.74
N SER A 141 6.38 -17.06 0.35
CA SER A 141 7.46 -18.06 0.35
C SER A 141 7.06 -19.19 1.28
N SER A 142 6.30 -20.17 0.77
CA SER A 142 5.66 -21.20 1.59
C SER A 142 6.44 -22.50 1.69
N THR A 143 6.34 -23.14 2.85
CA THR A 143 6.74 -24.54 3.06
C THR A 143 5.66 -25.27 3.86
N LEU A 144 5.72 -26.61 3.87
CA LEU A 144 4.83 -27.43 4.69
C LEU A 144 5.17 -27.25 6.18
N ILE A 145 4.15 -27.12 7.02
CA ILE A 145 4.31 -27.09 8.48
C ILE A 145 5.00 -28.38 8.96
N SER A 146 4.74 -29.52 8.31
CA SER A 146 5.37 -30.81 8.61
C SER A 146 6.87 -30.88 8.33
N SER A 147 7.43 -29.87 7.65
CA SER A 147 8.88 -29.73 7.49
C SER A 147 9.58 -29.32 8.79
N PHE A 148 8.82 -28.93 9.83
CA PHE A 148 9.33 -28.54 11.14
C PHE A 148 8.90 -29.51 12.24
N ASN A 149 9.66 -29.53 13.34
CA ASN A 149 9.36 -30.38 14.49
C ASN A 149 8.00 -30.04 15.12
N PHE A 150 7.14 -31.05 15.28
CA PHE A 150 5.81 -30.94 15.86
C PHE A 150 5.86 -30.99 17.41
N PRO A 151 5.04 -30.22 18.16
CA PRO A 151 4.00 -29.30 17.68
C PRO A 151 4.57 -28.01 17.08
N PHE A 152 3.85 -27.49 16.08
CA PHE A 152 4.15 -26.22 15.40
C PHE A 152 3.61 -25.05 16.22
N THR A 153 4.50 -24.30 16.86
CA THR A 153 4.15 -23.35 17.92
C THR A 153 5.01 -22.08 17.83
N LYS A 154 4.43 -20.93 18.22
CA LYS A 154 5.12 -19.61 18.13
C LYS A 154 6.38 -19.53 18.99
N ASP A 155 6.45 -20.22 20.13
CA ASP A 155 7.61 -20.26 21.03
C ASP A 155 8.85 -20.92 20.42
N LYS A 156 8.66 -21.78 19.40
CA LYS A 156 9.75 -22.42 18.65
C LYS A 156 10.21 -21.64 17.41
N ARG A 157 9.78 -20.38 17.24
CA ARG A 157 10.13 -19.53 16.08
C ARG A 157 11.63 -19.57 15.74
N GLU A 158 12.50 -19.35 16.72
CA GLU A 158 13.95 -19.30 16.46
C GLU A 158 14.49 -20.64 15.94
N LEU A 159 13.94 -21.77 16.41
CA LEU A 159 14.29 -23.09 15.88
C LEU A 159 13.87 -23.24 14.40
N TYR A 160 12.73 -22.67 14.00
CA TYR A 160 12.30 -22.69 12.59
C TYR A 160 13.19 -21.81 11.72
N ILE A 161 13.63 -20.65 12.22
CA ILE A 161 14.60 -19.80 11.54
C ILE A 161 15.94 -20.52 11.39
N GLN A 162 16.47 -21.14 12.45
CA GLN A 162 17.69 -21.95 12.39
C GLN A 162 17.55 -23.13 11.42
N THR A 163 16.37 -23.73 11.34
CA THR A 163 16.08 -24.78 10.36
C THR A 163 16.21 -24.22 8.93
N ILE A 164 15.61 -23.05 8.66
CA ILE A 164 15.71 -22.38 7.35
C ILE A 164 17.13 -21.92 7.05
N GLU A 165 17.88 -21.43 8.04
CA GLU A 165 19.30 -21.10 7.90
C GLU A 165 20.08 -22.35 7.46
N SER A 166 19.90 -23.47 8.15
CA SER A 166 20.55 -24.74 7.78
C SER A 166 20.14 -25.23 6.39
N TRP A 167 18.90 -24.94 5.93
CA TRP A 167 18.48 -25.21 4.57
C TRP A 167 19.20 -24.28 3.60
N GLY A 168 19.31 -22.99 3.92
CA GLY A 168 19.99 -22.00 3.10
C GLY A 168 21.51 -22.22 2.96
N GLU A 169 22.15 -22.86 3.93
CA GLU A 169 23.56 -23.28 3.81
C GLU A 169 23.76 -24.46 2.85
N ARG A 170 22.72 -25.28 2.67
CA ARG A 170 22.77 -26.52 1.88
C ARG A 170 22.11 -26.41 0.50
N ASP A 171 21.19 -25.46 0.35
CA ASP A 171 20.36 -25.26 -0.83
C ASP A 171 20.21 -23.76 -1.10
N GLU A 172 20.69 -23.32 -2.28
CA GLU A 172 20.66 -21.92 -2.70
C GLU A 172 19.24 -21.34 -2.72
N ILE A 173 18.21 -22.17 -2.95
CA ILE A 173 16.81 -21.73 -3.00
C ILE A 173 16.36 -21.16 -1.64
N TRP A 174 16.88 -21.71 -0.53
CA TRP A 174 16.55 -21.27 0.82
C TRP A 174 17.47 -20.15 1.33
N ALA A 175 18.64 -19.98 0.73
CA ALA A 175 19.64 -19.01 1.15
C ALA A 175 19.07 -17.58 1.15
N ASP A 176 18.33 -17.22 0.10
CA ASP A 176 17.73 -15.89 0.01
C ASP A 176 16.54 -15.72 0.95
N THR A 177 15.73 -16.77 1.17
CA THR A 177 14.63 -16.74 2.14
C THR A 177 15.14 -16.39 3.54
N TYR A 178 16.22 -17.04 3.98
CA TYR A 178 16.84 -16.73 5.27
C TYR A 178 17.31 -15.27 5.35
N LYS A 179 18.01 -14.79 4.32
CA LYS A 179 18.49 -13.40 4.25
C LYS A 179 17.35 -12.39 4.26
N VAL A 180 16.24 -12.68 3.58
CA VAL A 180 15.02 -11.86 3.59
C VAL A 180 14.45 -11.79 5.01
N ILE A 181 14.34 -12.93 5.72
CA ILE A 181 13.90 -12.96 7.12
C ILE A 181 14.76 -12.03 7.98
N ARG A 182 16.10 -12.12 7.89
CA ARG A 182 17.01 -11.26 8.67
C ARG A 182 16.93 -9.78 8.29
N ALA A 183 16.73 -9.47 7.01
CA ALA A 183 16.54 -8.09 6.55
C ALA A 183 15.22 -7.49 7.04
N ILE A 184 14.14 -8.29 7.08
CA ILE A 184 12.85 -7.89 7.68
C ILE A 184 13.04 -7.60 9.18
N GLU A 185 13.69 -8.51 9.93
CA GLU A 185 13.97 -8.28 11.36
C GLU A 185 14.74 -6.97 11.58
N SER A 186 15.71 -6.68 10.72
CA SER A 186 16.49 -5.43 10.78
C SER A 186 15.64 -4.17 10.57
N LEU A 187 14.59 -4.22 9.75
CA LEU A 187 13.61 -3.12 9.61
C LEU A 187 12.74 -3.00 10.86
N THR A 188 12.25 -4.12 11.40
CA THR A 188 11.38 -4.09 12.60
C THR A 188 12.11 -3.54 13.83
N ILE A 189 13.42 -3.81 13.97
CA ILE A 189 14.27 -3.25 15.03
C ILE A 189 14.37 -1.71 14.92
N GLN A 190 14.29 -1.17 13.70
CA GLN A 190 14.27 0.27 13.45
C GLN A 190 12.87 0.90 13.61
N GLY A 191 11.87 0.11 14.06
CA GLY A 191 10.51 0.59 14.32
C GLY A 191 9.58 0.52 13.11
N VAL A 192 10.01 -0.03 11.97
CA VAL A 192 9.14 -0.21 10.80
C VAL A 192 8.12 -1.30 11.08
N LYS A 193 6.82 -1.01 10.86
CA LYS A 193 5.76 -2.02 10.92
C LYS A 193 5.77 -2.84 9.63
N VAL A 194 6.16 -4.11 9.70
CA VAL A 194 6.20 -4.98 8.51
C VAL A 194 4.98 -5.91 8.50
N PHE A 195 4.23 -5.87 7.41
CA PHE A 195 3.05 -6.71 7.18
C PHE A 195 3.36 -7.74 6.09
N THR A 196 3.17 -9.01 6.40
CA THR A 196 3.27 -10.10 5.43
C THR A 196 2.02 -10.95 5.44
N ILE A 197 1.82 -11.72 4.39
CA ILE A 197 0.63 -12.53 4.18
C ILE A 197 0.80 -13.89 4.86
N ALA A 198 -0.30 -14.50 5.31
CA ALA A 198 -0.26 -15.86 5.84
C ALA A 198 0.13 -16.89 4.76
N GLY A 199 -0.27 -16.65 3.51
CA GLY A 199 -0.06 -17.52 2.35
C GLY A 199 -1.38 -18.09 1.82
N ASN A 200 -1.40 -18.42 0.53
CA ASN A 200 -2.55 -18.94 -0.21
C ASN A 200 -2.38 -20.43 -0.60
N SER A 201 -1.43 -21.14 0.05
CA SER A 201 -1.13 -22.56 -0.20
C SER A 201 -1.82 -23.56 0.75
N GLY A 202 -2.82 -23.12 1.51
CA GLY A 202 -3.67 -23.95 2.36
C GLY A 202 -3.24 -24.05 3.83
N SER A 203 -4.09 -24.66 4.65
CA SER A 203 -3.94 -24.70 6.11
C SER A 203 -2.72 -25.49 6.62
N ARG A 204 -2.08 -26.29 5.75
CA ARG A 204 -0.89 -27.09 6.08
C ARG A 204 0.43 -26.39 5.72
N THR A 205 0.37 -25.18 5.18
CA THR A 205 1.56 -24.39 4.86
C THR A 205 1.75 -23.23 5.82
N VAL A 206 2.96 -22.69 5.79
CA VAL A 206 3.31 -21.44 6.45
C VAL A 206 4.13 -20.62 5.47
N ASN A 207 3.76 -19.35 5.30
CA ASN A 207 4.66 -18.39 4.68
C ASN A 207 5.85 -18.18 5.61
N THR A 208 7.03 -18.63 5.18
CA THR A 208 8.27 -18.61 5.98
C THR A 208 8.69 -17.23 6.44
N LEU A 209 8.26 -16.18 5.74
CA LEU A 209 8.50 -14.79 6.15
C LEU A 209 7.79 -14.45 7.48
N SER A 210 6.74 -15.19 7.84
CA SER A 210 6.03 -15.10 9.13
C SER A 210 6.91 -15.48 10.33
N PHE A 211 8.05 -16.13 10.09
CA PHE A 211 9.00 -16.43 11.15
C PHE A 211 9.81 -15.21 11.58
N ALA A 212 9.95 -14.18 10.74
CA ALA A 212 10.71 -12.98 11.09
C ALA A 212 10.17 -12.34 12.38
N LYS A 213 11.05 -12.08 13.35
CA LYS A 213 10.67 -11.36 14.55
C LYS A 213 10.14 -9.96 14.22
N GLY A 214 9.04 -9.57 14.85
CA GLY A 214 8.44 -8.24 14.69
C GLY A 214 7.57 -8.08 13.43
N VAL A 215 7.52 -9.08 12.55
CA VAL A 215 6.56 -9.09 11.44
C VAL A 215 5.14 -9.32 11.95
N ILE A 216 4.18 -8.72 11.27
CA ILE A 216 2.75 -8.94 11.48
C ILE A 216 2.26 -9.81 10.32
N THR A 217 1.92 -11.06 10.61
CA THR A 217 1.36 -11.98 9.61
C THR A 217 -0.16 -11.85 9.56
N VAL A 218 -0.67 -11.60 8.37
CA VAL A 218 -2.08 -11.27 8.12
C VAL A 218 -2.78 -12.42 7.41
N GLY A 219 -3.79 -12.98 8.08
CA GLY A 219 -4.70 -13.97 7.53
C GLY A 219 -5.96 -13.33 6.96
N ALA A 220 -6.81 -14.16 6.34
CA ALA A 220 -8.11 -13.74 5.83
C ALA A 220 -9.21 -13.86 6.88
N LYS A 221 -10.07 -12.83 6.94
CA LYS A 221 -11.24 -12.80 7.83
C LYS A 221 -12.38 -13.68 7.31
N GLU A 222 -12.47 -13.86 6.01
CA GLU A 222 -13.52 -14.60 5.30
C GLU A 222 -13.41 -16.11 5.55
N PRO A 223 -14.41 -16.74 6.21
CA PRO A 223 -14.35 -18.15 6.55
C PRO A 223 -14.32 -19.06 5.32
N GLU A 224 -14.95 -18.66 4.22
CA GLU A 224 -14.97 -19.41 2.97
C GLU A 224 -13.58 -19.54 2.33
N LEU A 225 -12.61 -18.70 2.70
CA LEU A 225 -11.25 -18.75 2.16
C LEU A 225 -10.34 -19.71 2.95
N SER A 226 -10.81 -20.29 4.06
CA SER A 226 -9.99 -21.11 4.96
C SER A 226 -9.43 -22.40 4.33
N HIS A 227 -9.96 -22.82 3.17
CA HIS A 227 -9.51 -24.01 2.48
C HIS A 227 -8.22 -23.80 1.67
N PHE A 228 -7.92 -22.55 1.27
CA PHE A 228 -6.70 -22.22 0.53
C PHE A 228 -5.84 -21.17 1.22
N ILE A 229 -6.37 -20.37 2.14
CA ILE A 229 -5.54 -19.43 2.92
C ILE A 229 -4.99 -20.13 4.15
N ALA A 230 -3.69 -19.98 4.37
CA ALA A 230 -3.01 -20.52 5.53
C ALA A 230 -3.58 -19.91 6.82
N ASN A 231 -3.93 -20.76 7.77
CA ASN A 231 -4.40 -20.36 9.09
C ASN A 231 -3.69 -21.22 10.13
N ASN A 232 -2.59 -20.70 10.65
CA ASN A 232 -1.74 -21.38 11.61
C ASN A 232 -1.33 -20.44 12.74
N VAL A 233 -0.58 -20.94 13.71
CA VAL A 233 -0.18 -20.19 14.91
C VAL A 233 0.57 -18.89 14.63
N PHE A 234 1.16 -18.74 13.44
CA PHE A 234 1.89 -17.53 13.06
C PHE A 234 1.00 -16.39 12.57
N VAL A 235 -0.28 -16.62 12.28
CA VAL A 235 -1.21 -15.52 11.98
C VAL A 235 -1.38 -14.66 13.24
N ASP A 236 -1.24 -13.34 13.09
CA ASP A 236 -1.36 -12.37 14.19
C ASP A 236 -2.69 -11.63 14.13
N VAL A 237 -3.13 -11.27 12.92
CA VAL A 237 -4.38 -10.55 12.67
C VAL A 237 -5.10 -11.10 11.45
N TYR A 238 -6.41 -10.89 11.38
CA TYR A 238 -7.25 -11.31 10.26
C TYR A 238 -7.94 -10.09 9.67
N GLU A 239 -7.84 -9.92 8.36
CA GLU A 239 -8.43 -8.78 7.66
C GLU A 239 -9.13 -9.20 6.37
N GLN A 240 -9.93 -8.28 5.82
CA GLN A 240 -10.65 -8.49 4.56
C GLN A 240 -9.66 -8.87 3.46
N ALA A 241 -9.86 -10.05 2.89
CA ALA A 241 -9.01 -10.64 1.87
C ALA A 241 -9.74 -10.85 0.55
N ALA A 242 -11.06 -10.60 0.49
CA ALA A 242 -11.86 -10.61 -0.72
C ALA A 242 -12.45 -9.22 -0.99
N TYR A 243 -12.30 -8.75 -2.22
CA TYR A 243 -12.81 -7.43 -2.65
C TYR A 243 -13.60 -7.59 -3.94
N GLU A 244 -14.82 -7.04 -3.93
CA GLU A 244 -15.63 -6.84 -5.13
C GLU A 244 -15.32 -5.46 -5.69
N LEU A 245 -15.11 -5.37 -7.01
CA LEU A 245 -14.95 -4.07 -7.65
C LEU A 245 -16.33 -3.51 -8.00
N HIS A 246 -16.66 -2.37 -7.42
CA HIS A 246 -17.95 -1.72 -7.59
C HIS A 246 -17.84 -0.53 -8.54
N ARG A 247 -18.71 -0.50 -9.55
CA ARG A 247 -18.75 0.60 -10.52
C ARG A 247 -19.22 1.88 -9.83
N ILE A 248 -18.45 2.94 -9.99
CA ILE A 248 -18.83 4.30 -9.60
C ILE A 248 -19.47 4.99 -10.81
N ASP A 249 -20.67 5.51 -10.62
CA ASP A 249 -21.40 6.30 -11.62
C ASP A 249 -21.43 7.79 -11.21
N ASN A 250 -21.36 8.70 -12.17
CA ASN A 250 -21.58 10.13 -11.92
C ASN A 250 -23.06 10.45 -11.66
N ASN A 251 -23.37 11.72 -11.36
CA ASN A 251 -24.74 12.20 -11.11
C ASN A 251 -25.72 12.01 -12.29
N LYS A 252 -25.24 11.67 -13.48
CA LYS A 252 -26.04 11.36 -14.67
C LYS A 252 -26.21 9.86 -14.89
N GLY A 253 -25.72 9.02 -13.98
CA GLY A 253 -25.74 7.56 -14.09
C GLY A 253 -24.73 7.00 -15.10
N GLN A 254 -23.70 7.76 -15.47
CA GLN A 254 -22.67 7.31 -16.41
C GLN A 254 -21.47 6.77 -15.63
N PRO A 255 -20.90 5.60 -15.99
CA PRO A 255 -19.72 5.05 -15.34
C PRO A 255 -18.53 6.02 -15.42
N ILE A 256 -17.85 6.23 -14.30
CA ILE A 256 -16.60 7.01 -14.22
C ILE A 256 -15.41 6.16 -13.77
N GLY A 257 -15.66 5.01 -13.16
CA GLY A 257 -14.60 4.08 -12.78
C GLY A 257 -15.09 2.98 -11.85
N TYR A 258 -14.17 2.36 -11.13
CA TYR A 258 -14.44 1.34 -10.11
C TYR A 258 -13.77 1.67 -8.79
N ASP A 259 -14.47 1.37 -7.71
CA ASP A 259 -14.00 1.33 -6.34
C ASP A 259 -13.54 -0.10 -6.02
N VAL A 260 -12.29 -0.22 -5.57
CA VAL A 260 -11.63 -1.49 -5.22
C VAL A 260 -11.63 -1.68 -3.70
N ASN A 261 -11.55 -0.59 -2.93
CA ASN A 261 -11.28 -0.64 -1.49
C ASN A 261 -12.52 -0.35 -0.60
N GLU A 262 -13.69 -0.15 -1.21
CA GLU A 262 -14.99 0.13 -0.61
C GLU A 262 -15.08 1.48 0.12
N ASP A 263 -14.24 2.46 -0.21
CA ASP A 263 -14.31 3.81 0.35
C ASP A 263 -15.26 4.77 -0.39
N GLY A 264 -15.87 4.30 -1.48
CA GLY A 264 -16.80 5.06 -2.31
C GLY A 264 -16.12 5.97 -3.33
N CYS A 265 -14.81 5.81 -3.54
CA CYS A 265 -14.02 6.62 -4.46
C CYS A 265 -13.53 5.83 -5.68
N GLU A 266 -13.12 6.57 -6.69
CA GLU A 266 -12.63 6.01 -7.94
C GLU A 266 -11.17 5.58 -7.78
N ASP A 267 -10.91 4.28 -7.76
CA ASP A 267 -9.57 3.68 -7.75
C ASP A 267 -9.07 3.34 -9.17
N ILE A 268 -9.98 2.88 -10.02
CA ILE A 268 -9.71 2.52 -11.42
C ILE A 268 -10.51 3.45 -12.33
N ASN A 269 -9.84 4.27 -13.12
CA ASN A 269 -10.49 5.20 -14.03
C ASN A 269 -11.08 4.48 -15.25
N ILE A 270 -12.27 4.89 -15.69
CA ILE A 270 -12.94 4.29 -16.84
C ILE A 270 -12.14 4.35 -18.14
N GLU A 271 -11.27 5.35 -18.31
CA GLU A 271 -10.40 5.51 -19.48
C GLU A 271 -9.28 4.45 -19.54
N GLN A 272 -9.01 3.80 -18.41
CA GLN A 272 -8.01 2.75 -18.25
C GLN A 272 -8.56 1.33 -18.49
N VAL A 273 -9.89 1.19 -18.58
CA VAL A 273 -10.58 -0.08 -18.90
C VAL A 273 -10.40 -0.42 -20.39
N SER A 274 -10.07 -1.69 -20.69
CA SER A 274 -9.80 -2.20 -22.05
C SER A 274 -10.91 -1.83 -23.05
N GLN A 275 -12.20 -2.01 -22.71
CA GLN A 275 -13.32 -1.50 -23.52
C GLN A 275 -13.88 -0.16 -23.05
N ARG A 276 -13.19 0.90 -23.47
CA ARG A 276 -13.59 2.32 -23.29
C ARG A 276 -15.00 2.70 -23.76
N LYS A 277 -15.68 1.87 -24.57
CA LYS A 277 -16.94 2.22 -25.26
C LYS A 277 -18.14 1.35 -24.88
N SER A 278 -17.98 0.39 -23.98
CA SER A 278 -19.12 -0.42 -23.55
C SER A 278 -19.99 0.39 -22.58
N THR A 279 -21.23 0.63 -22.96
CA THR A 279 -22.27 1.11 -22.02
C THR A 279 -22.73 0.03 -21.04
N ASP A 280 -22.30 -1.23 -21.25
CA ASP A 280 -22.71 -2.42 -20.50
C ASP A 280 -21.67 -2.89 -19.49
N LEU A 281 -20.88 -1.97 -18.93
CA LEU A 281 -19.94 -2.29 -17.87
C LEU A 281 -20.67 -2.81 -16.61
N PRO A 282 -20.23 -3.92 -16.00
CA PRO A 282 -20.94 -4.51 -14.88
C PRO A 282 -20.94 -3.59 -13.66
N LYS A 283 -22.05 -3.58 -12.90
CA LYS A 283 -22.09 -2.83 -11.62
C LYS A 283 -21.11 -3.39 -10.57
N THR A 284 -20.92 -4.71 -10.61
CA THR A 284 -19.99 -5.42 -9.74
C THR A 284 -19.21 -6.41 -10.59
N VAL A 285 -17.88 -6.34 -10.53
CA VAL A 285 -17.01 -7.29 -11.23
C VAL A 285 -17.07 -8.65 -10.54
N TRP A 286 -17.18 -9.72 -11.31
CA TRP A 286 -17.15 -11.09 -10.80
C TRP A 286 -16.21 -11.95 -11.66
N PRO A 287 -15.36 -12.79 -11.03
CA PRO A 287 -15.27 -13.05 -9.58
C PRO A 287 -14.57 -11.92 -8.79
N PRO A 288 -14.79 -11.83 -7.46
CA PRO A 288 -14.00 -10.93 -6.61
C PRO A 288 -12.53 -11.32 -6.65
N ILE A 289 -11.65 -10.32 -6.49
CA ILE A 289 -10.25 -10.59 -6.20
C ILE A 289 -10.17 -11.12 -4.77
N LYS A 290 -9.38 -12.19 -4.56
CA LYS A 290 -9.28 -12.83 -3.25
C LYS A 290 -7.89 -13.40 -2.98
N GLY A 291 -7.46 -13.32 -1.73
CA GLY A 291 -6.19 -13.87 -1.27
C GLY A 291 -5.65 -13.10 -0.07
N SER A 292 -4.84 -13.75 0.76
CA SER A 292 -4.20 -13.11 1.92
C SER A 292 -3.34 -11.89 1.54
N SER A 293 -2.88 -11.84 0.28
CA SER A 293 -2.27 -10.68 -0.37
C SER A 293 -3.05 -9.38 -0.26
N PHE A 294 -4.37 -9.45 -0.21
CA PHE A 294 -5.27 -8.29 -0.12
C PHE A 294 -5.64 -7.96 1.34
N ALA A 295 -5.37 -8.85 2.28
CA ALA A 295 -5.56 -8.60 3.71
C ALA A 295 -4.41 -7.79 4.32
N ALA A 296 -3.17 -8.07 3.93
CA ALA A 296 -1.99 -7.35 4.41
C ALA A 296 -2.03 -5.82 4.21
N PRO A 297 -2.38 -5.27 3.03
CA PRO A 297 -2.50 -3.82 2.84
C PRO A 297 -3.60 -3.18 3.72
N MET A 298 -4.72 -3.87 3.90
CA MET A 298 -5.81 -3.39 4.78
C MET A 298 -5.38 -3.37 6.25
N ALA A 299 -4.69 -4.42 6.72
CA ALA A 299 -4.12 -4.46 8.07
C ALA A 299 -3.14 -3.30 8.30
N MET A 300 -2.29 -3.01 7.31
CA MET A 300 -1.38 -1.86 7.37
C MET A 300 -2.15 -0.54 7.47
N LYS A 301 -3.13 -0.30 6.59
CA LYS A 301 -3.96 0.91 6.58
C LYS A 301 -4.60 1.15 7.95
N LYS A 302 -5.21 0.14 8.55
CA LYS A 302 -5.81 0.23 9.90
C LYS A 302 -4.77 0.48 11.00
N ALA A 303 -3.62 -0.19 10.93
CA ALA A 303 -2.57 -0.08 11.94
C ALA A 303 -1.85 1.28 11.92
N LEU A 304 -1.80 1.96 10.77
CA LEU A 304 -1.24 3.32 10.65
C LEU A 304 -2.28 4.38 11.03
N LEU A 305 -3.50 4.26 10.53
CA LEU A 305 -4.50 5.33 10.68
C LEU A 305 -5.33 5.23 11.96
N HIS A 306 -5.14 4.17 12.76
CA HIS A 306 -5.94 3.87 13.96
C HIS A 306 -7.45 3.79 13.70
N ILE A 307 -7.84 3.43 12.47
CA ILE A 307 -9.25 3.40 12.05
C ILE A 307 -9.92 2.09 12.51
N GLY A 308 -11.06 2.22 13.19
CA GLY A 308 -12.02 1.12 13.38
C GLY A 308 -12.78 0.82 12.08
N SER A 309 -13.39 -0.35 11.93
CA SER A 309 -13.81 -0.93 10.64
C SER A 309 -14.94 -0.24 9.85
N LYS A 310 -15.15 1.08 9.93
CA LYS A 310 -16.07 1.87 9.09
C LYS A 310 -15.94 3.36 9.41
N GLU A 311 -15.17 4.10 8.64
CA GLU A 311 -15.35 5.55 8.52
C GLU A 311 -15.40 5.92 7.04
N SER A 312 -16.46 6.65 6.67
CA SER A 312 -16.61 7.31 5.38
C SER A 312 -15.59 8.43 5.29
N LYS A 313 -14.84 8.50 4.18
CA LYS A 313 -13.83 9.52 3.96
C LYS A 313 -13.98 10.20 2.60
N THR A 314 -13.48 11.43 2.56
CA THR A 314 -13.40 12.29 1.38
C THR A 314 -12.49 11.67 0.33
N CYS A 315 -12.95 11.61 -0.92
CA CYS A 315 -12.17 11.02 -2.00
C CYS A 315 -10.84 11.72 -2.24
N VAL A 316 -9.79 10.91 -2.27
CA VAL A 316 -8.42 11.33 -2.58
C VAL A 316 -8.10 10.72 -3.93
N ARG A 317 -7.98 11.55 -4.96
CA ARG A 317 -7.53 11.07 -6.28
C ARG A 317 -6.05 10.68 -6.17
N MET A 318 -5.73 9.42 -6.48
CA MET A 318 -4.34 8.98 -6.72
C MET A 318 -3.79 9.56 -8.02
#